data_AF-A0A1Y2E691-F1
#
_entry.id   AF-A0A1Y2E691-F1
#
_cell.length_a   1.000
_cell.length_b   1.000
_cell.length_c   1.000
_cell.angle_alpha   90.00
_cell.angle_beta   90.00
_cell.angle_gamma   90.00
#
_symmetry.space_group_name_H-M   'P 1'
#
loop_
_entity.id
_entity.type
_entity.pdbx_description
1 polymer ?
#
loop_
_entity_poly.entity_id
_entity_poly.type
_entity_poly.pdbx_seq_one_letter_code
_entity_poly.pdbx_strand_id
1 'polypeptide(L)'
;MNTTAAKVATTAANQAAQATKYVPIAGRELKHWQTGVVVSAGLMDRTVKVRLWGKRWEKKVSKYFKVPSYHLVHDPNNSVRKGDVIACSSGWKTSKMKRFIVRHIVAPWGPGIHERPPVPDEDELIVAEQARRAKMEDKKAAKAKEARRLAVEAKQAKLAKKAEREAFMNKNKEPQVQTSIDDVD
;
A
#
# COMPACT_ATOMS: atom_id res chain seq x y z
N MET A 1 48.59 -5.13 -16.35
CA MET A 1 47.90 -3.82 -16.20
C MET A 1 46.40 -3.97 -16.49
N ASN A 2 45.58 -4.47 -15.57
CA ASN A 2 44.09 -4.38 -15.66
C ASN A 2 43.35 -4.82 -14.38
N THR A 3 43.96 -4.67 -13.20
CA THR A 3 43.35 -5.05 -11.92
C THR A 3 42.44 -3.97 -11.34
N THR A 4 42.61 -2.71 -11.75
CA THR A 4 41.81 -1.58 -11.25
C THR A 4 40.42 -1.55 -11.88
N ALA A 5 40.30 -1.83 -13.18
CA ALA A 5 39.01 -1.86 -13.89
C ALA A 5 38.10 -2.99 -13.39
N ALA A 6 38.66 -4.16 -13.09
CA ALA A 6 37.91 -5.30 -12.55
C ALA A 6 37.37 -5.02 -11.13
N LYS A 7 38.13 -4.32 -10.27
CA LYS A 7 37.65 -3.94 -8.93
C LYS A 7 36.51 -2.92 -8.99
N VAL A 8 36.58 -1.93 -9.88
CA VAL A 8 35.54 -0.91 -10.04
C VAL A 8 34.21 -1.53 -10.53
N ALA A 9 34.27 -2.50 -11.45
CA ALA A 9 33.09 -3.23 -11.91
C ALA A 9 32.43 -4.06 -10.80
N THR A 10 33.21 -4.76 -9.98
CA THR A 10 32.69 -5.54 -8.85
C THR A 10 32.11 -4.65 -7.74
N THR A 11 32.73 -3.48 -7.48
CA THR A 11 32.20 -2.51 -6.52
C THR A 11 30.89 -1.88 -7.00
N ALA A 12 30.75 -1.55 -8.29
CA ALA A 12 29.50 -1.01 -8.84
C ALA A 12 28.36 -2.04 -8.82
N ALA A 13 28.65 -3.32 -9.13
CA ALA A 13 27.67 -4.41 -9.01
C ALA A 13 27.24 -4.65 -7.56
N ASN A 14 28.19 -4.58 -6.61
CA ASN A 14 27.88 -4.69 -5.18
C ASN A 14 27.14 -3.47 -4.64
N GLN A 15 27.40 -2.26 -5.13
CA GLN A 15 26.68 -1.04 -4.75
C GLN A 15 25.24 -1.05 -5.29
N ALA A 16 25.03 -1.54 -6.52
CA ALA A 16 23.69 -1.74 -7.08
C ALA A 16 22.91 -2.82 -6.31
N ALA A 17 23.56 -3.92 -5.91
CA ALA A 17 22.98 -4.98 -5.08
C ALA A 17 22.75 -4.54 -3.62
N GLN A 18 23.53 -3.58 -3.10
CA GLN A 18 23.34 -2.99 -1.77
C GLN A 18 22.18 -1.99 -1.76
N ALA A 19 21.94 -1.26 -2.85
CA ALA A 19 20.81 -0.33 -2.98
C ALA A 19 19.43 -1.04 -3.02
N THR A 20 19.37 -2.30 -3.45
CA THR A 20 18.12 -3.09 -3.49
C THR A 20 17.77 -3.75 -2.16
N LYS A 21 18.67 -3.74 -1.16
CA LYS A 21 18.52 -4.59 0.04
C LYS A 21 17.64 -4.02 1.15
N TYR A 22 17.27 -2.74 1.12
CA TYR A 22 16.38 -2.21 2.15
C TYR A 22 15.79 -0.86 1.72
N VAL A 23 14.70 -0.89 0.94
CA VAL A 23 13.79 0.25 0.91
C VAL A 23 12.75 -0.03 2.00
N PRO A 24 12.84 0.60 3.18
CA PRO A 24 11.80 0.44 4.19
C PRO A 24 10.50 0.94 3.57
N ILE A 25 9.59 0.02 3.26
CA ILE A 25 8.19 0.37 3.04
C ILE A 25 7.74 0.95 4.37
N ALA A 26 7.62 2.27 4.45
CA ALA A 26 7.11 2.95 5.63
C ALA A 26 5.87 2.20 6.16
N GLY A 27 6.04 1.55 7.32
CA GLY A 27 4.99 0.89 8.08
C GLY A 27 4.71 -0.61 7.82
N ARG A 28 5.53 -1.37 7.07
CA ARG A 28 5.34 -2.84 6.92
C ARG A 28 6.64 -3.63 6.98
N GLU A 29 7.33 -3.55 8.11
CA GLU A 29 8.35 -4.54 8.44
C GLU A 29 7.67 -5.81 8.96
N LEU A 30 8.12 -6.96 8.45
CA LEU A 30 7.74 -8.26 8.97
C LEU A 30 8.37 -8.41 10.36
N LYS A 31 7.53 -8.24 11.39
CA LYS A 31 8.02 -7.90 12.73
C LYS A 31 8.48 -9.12 13.52
N HIS A 32 7.60 -10.10 13.62
CA HIS A 32 7.85 -11.34 14.36
C HIS A 32 7.20 -12.50 13.62
N TRP A 33 7.93 -13.62 13.53
CA TRP A 33 7.43 -14.86 12.96
C TRP A 33 6.97 -15.81 14.07
N GLN A 34 5.88 -16.52 13.81
CA GLN A 34 5.30 -17.50 14.72
C GLN A 34 4.85 -18.72 13.93
N THR A 35 5.06 -19.89 14.53
CA THR A 35 4.60 -21.14 13.96
C THR A 35 3.13 -21.39 14.32
N GLY A 36 2.35 -21.81 13.34
CA GLY A 36 0.93 -22.10 13.47
C GLY A 36 0.53 -23.35 12.73
N VAL A 37 -0.63 -23.90 13.09
CA VAL A 37 -1.25 -25.04 12.40
C VAL A 37 -2.44 -24.54 11.62
N VAL A 38 -2.55 -24.95 10.36
CA VAL A 38 -3.63 -24.53 9.47
C VAL A 38 -4.89 -25.35 9.79
N VAL A 39 -5.97 -24.66 10.14
CA VAL A 39 -7.24 -25.28 10.56
C VAL A 39 -8.20 -25.44 9.38
N SER A 40 -8.25 -24.43 8.51
CA SER A 40 -9.05 -24.48 7.29
C SER A 40 -8.34 -23.76 6.15
N ALA A 41 -8.29 -24.42 5.00
CA ALA A 41 -7.73 -23.92 3.73
C ALA A 41 -8.74 -24.23 2.59
N GLY A 42 -8.70 -23.46 1.51
CA GLY A 42 -9.53 -23.68 0.31
C GLY A 42 -10.96 -23.12 0.37
N LEU A 43 -11.43 -22.63 1.53
CA LEU A 43 -12.73 -21.96 1.65
C LEU A 43 -12.70 -20.51 1.15
N MET A 44 -11.52 -19.89 1.17
CA MET A 44 -11.29 -18.49 0.78
C MET A 44 -10.07 -18.44 -0.12
N ASP A 45 -10.13 -17.63 -1.17
CA ASP A 45 -8.97 -17.42 -2.04
C ASP A 45 -7.85 -16.66 -1.29
N ARG A 46 -6.61 -17.11 -1.50
CA ARG A 46 -5.36 -16.53 -0.98
C ARG A 46 -5.34 -16.29 0.52
N THR A 47 -6.13 -17.06 1.26
CA THR A 47 -6.37 -16.86 2.68
C THR A 47 -6.57 -18.18 3.38
N VAL A 48 -5.89 -18.38 4.51
CA VAL A 48 -6.04 -19.55 5.36
C VAL A 48 -6.35 -19.15 6.80
N LYS A 49 -7.10 -20.00 7.51
CA LYS A 49 -7.33 -19.84 8.96
C LYS A 49 -6.32 -20.66 9.72
N VAL A 50 -5.55 -19.99 10.57
CA VAL A 50 -4.40 -20.57 11.26
C VAL A 50 -4.58 -20.44 12.76
N ARG A 51 -4.29 -21.53 13.48
CA ARG A 51 -4.23 -21.54 14.94
C ARG A 51 -2.80 -21.23 15.37
N LEU A 52 -2.65 -20.08 16.02
CA LEU A 52 -1.41 -19.65 16.67
C LEU A 52 -1.46 -19.96 18.16
N TRP A 53 -0.32 -20.29 18.73
CA TRP A 53 -0.19 -20.57 20.15
C TRP A 53 0.23 -19.30 20.90
N GLY A 54 -0.63 -18.82 21.79
CA GLY A 54 -0.32 -17.79 22.77
C GLY A 54 -0.09 -18.39 24.16
N LYS A 55 0.50 -17.59 25.05
CA LYS A 55 0.60 -17.90 26.48
C LYS A 55 -0.12 -16.80 27.25
N ARG A 56 -0.96 -17.19 28.21
CA ARG A 56 -1.62 -16.26 29.14
C ARG A 56 -1.10 -16.53 30.54
N TRP A 57 -0.59 -15.50 31.20
CA TRP A 57 -0.23 -15.58 32.61
C TRP A 57 -1.49 -15.47 33.46
N GLU A 58 -1.74 -16.47 34.31
CA GLU A 58 -2.80 -16.40 35.32
C GLU A 58 -2.19 -16.00 36.66
N LYS A 59 -2.56 -14.82 37.18
CA LYS A 59 -1.96 -14.27 38.40
C LYS A 59 -2.31 -15.08 39.65
N LYS A 60 -3.51 -15.68 39.68
CA LYS A 60 -3.98 -16.46 40.85
C LYS A 60 -3.18 -17.74 41.06
N VAL A 61 -2.75 -18.38 39.97
CA VAL A 61 -2.01 -19.65 40.00
C VAL A 61 -0.51 -19.45 39.72
N SER A 62 -0.11 -18.23 39.34
CA SER A 62 1.25 -17.88 38.93
C SER A 62 1.84 -18.84 37.89
N LYS A 63 1.03 -19.17 36.86
CA LYS A 63 1.40 -20.11 35.80
C LYS A 63 0.97 -19.62 34.43
N TYR A 64 1.79 -19.93 33.42
CA TYR A 64 1.45 -19.72 32.02
C TYR A 64 0.56 -20.84 31.50
N PHE A 65 -0.60 -20.48 30.98
CA PHE A 65 -1.50 -21.38 30.24
C PHE A 65 -1.37 -21.15 28.74
N LYS A 66 -1.39 -22.25 27.98
CA LYS A 66 -1.42 -22.19 26.51
C LYS A 66 -2.81 -21.77 26.06
N VAL A 67 -2.91 -20.68 25.32
CA VAL A 67 -4.17 -20.17 24.79
C VAL A 67 -4.07 -20.16 23.26
N PRO A 68 -4.87 -20.98 22.54
CA PRO A 68 -4.91 -20.93 21.10
C PRO A 68 -5.63 -19.65 20.62
N SER A 69 -5.14 -19.03 19.56
CA SER A 69 -5.77 -17.88 18.92
C SER A 69 -5.85 -18.08 17.41
N TYR A 70 -7.00 -17.81 16.82
CA TYR A 70 -7.24 -18.03 15.40
C TYR A 70 -7.07 -16.74 14.60
N HIS A 71 -6.26 -16.80 13.55
CA HIS A 71 -5.98 -15.66 12.69
C HIS A 71 -6.19 -16.00 11.22
N LEU A 72 -6.56 -15.00 10.44
CA LEU A 72 -6.59 -15.10 8.98
C LEU A 72 -5.23 -14.67 8.43
N VAL A 73 -4.60 -15.57 7.70
CA VAL A 73 -3.25 -15.42 7.14
C VAL A 73 -3.36 -15.36 5.62
N HIS A 74 -2.63 -14.43 5.01
CA HIS A 74 -2.57 -14.29 3.56
C HIS A 74 -1.57 -15.30 2.97
N ASP A 75 -2.03 -16.07 1.99
CA ASP A 75 -1.24 -17.01 1.19
C ASP A 75 -1.30 -16.56 -0.28
N PRO A 76 -0.24 -15.94 -0.85
CA PRO A 76 -0.28 -15.37 -2.19
C PRO A 76 -0.62 -16.37 -3.30
N ASN A 77 -0.10 -17.60 -3.20
CA ASN A 77 -0.13 -18.60 -4.27
C ASN A 77 -1.03 -19.81 -3.96
N ASN A 78 -1.79 -19.76 -2.86
CA ASN A 78 -2.61 -20.90 -2.39
C ASN A 78 -1.77 -22.20 -2.24
N SER A 79 -0.57 -22.08 -1.70
CA SER A 79 0.36 -23.18 -1.48
C SER A 79 -0.05 -24.07 -0.31
N VAL A 80 -0.75 -23.50 0.67
CA VAL A 80 -1.01 -24.14 1.95
C VAL A 80 -2.27 -25.02 1.92
N ARG A 81 -2.26 -26.12 2.67
CA ARG A 81 -3.36 -27.07 2.84
C ARG A 81 -3.76 -27.18 4.31
N LYS A 82 -4.93 -27.75 4.56
CA LYS A 82 -5.43 -28.00 5.91
C LYS A 82 -4.52 -29.01 6.61
N GLY A 83 -4.09 -28.69 7.83
CA GLY A 83 -3.20 -29.55 8.63
C GLY A 83 -1.72 -29.17 8.55
N ASP A 84 -1.32 -28.35 7.58
CA ASP A 84 0.08 -27.91 7.46
C ASP A 84 0.52 -27.13 8.70
N VAL A 85 1.81 -27.30 9.06
CA VAL A 85 2.49 -26.43 10.00
C VAL A 85 3.24 -25.37 9.21
N ILE A 86 2.93 -24.11 9.48
CA ILE A 86 3.50 -22.98 8.74
C ILE A 86 4.18 -22.00 9.68
N ALA A 87 5.20 -21.31 9.17
CA ALA A 87 5.71 -20.09 9.77
C ALA A 87 4.96 -18.90 9.15
N CYS A 88 4.27 -18.12 9.99
CA CYS A 88 3.61 -16.89 9.56
C CYS A 88 4.28 -15.68 10.21
N SER A 89 4.37 -14.59 9.47
CA SER A 89 4.91 -13.33 9.97
C SER A 89 3.80 -12.27 10.08
N SER A 90 3.88 -11.45 11.12
CA SER A 90 2.96 -10.34 11.33
C SER A 90 3.48 -9.04 10.72
N GLY A 91 2.59 -8.07 10.53
CA GLY A 91 2.93 -6.75 9.99
C GLY A 91 2.50 -6.56 8.53
N TRP A 92 2.10 -7.63 7.85
CA TRP A 92 1.59 -7.58 6.49
C TRP A 92 0.07 -7.38 6.45
N LYS A 93 -0.37 -6.13 6.26
CA LYS A 93 -1.80 -5.79 6.22
C LYS A 93 -2.38 -5.92 4.80
N THR A 94 -2.88 -7.10 4.44
CA THR A 94 -3.61 -7.29 3.16
C THR A 94 -5.07 -6.82 3.26
N SER A 95 -5.70 -6.98 4.43
CA SER A 95 -7.11 -6.60 4.66
C SER A 95 -7.33 -6.14 6.11
N LYS A 96 -8.58 -5.87 6.51
CA LYS A 96 -8.94 -5.44 7.88
C LYS A 96 -8.56 -6.50 8.92
N MET A 97 -8.87 -7.77 8.65
CA MET A 97 -8.59 -8.89 9.55
C MET A 97 -7.29 -9.63 9.23
N LYS A 98 -6.80 -9.53 7.99
CA LYS A 98 -5.59 -10.21 7.51
C LYS A 98 -4.36 -9.36 7.79
N ARG A 99 -3.66 -9.68 8.88
CA ARG A 99 -2.44 -8.99 9.36
C ARG A 99 -1.19 -9.87 9.35
N PHE A 100 -1.37 -11.13 8.96
CA PHE A 100 -0.33 -12.14 8.88
C PHE A 100 -0.17 -12.59 7.43
N ILE A 101 1.06 -12.96 7.08
CA ILE A 101 1.42 -13.57 5.79
C ILE A 101 2.16 -14.89 6.04
N VAL A 102 2.01 -15.85 5.13
CA VAL A 102 2.80 -17.09 5.14
C VAL A 102 4.23 -16.78 4.68
N ARG A 103 5.24 -17.22 5.45
CA ARG A 103 6.65 -17.18 5.04
C ARG A 103 7.06 -18.46 4.35
N HIS A 104 6.96 -19.57 5.06
CA HIS A 104 7.33 -20.88 4.54
C HIS A 104 6.52 -21.98 5.24
N ILE A 105 6.42 -23.12 4.57
CA ILE A 105 5.80 -24.32 5.11
C ILE A 105 6.88 -25.07 5.91
N VAL A 106 6.65 -25.27 7.20
CA VAL A 106 7.58 -25.96 8.10
C VAL A 106 7.43 -27.47 7.97
N ALA A 107 6.18 -27.95 7.98
CA ALA A 107 5.86 -29.35 7.78
C ALA A 107 4.61 -29.46 6.90
N PRO A 108 4.72 -29.99 5.67
CA PRO A 108 3.57 -30.20 4.80
C PRO A 108 2.77 -31.43 5.27
N TRP A 109 1.45 -31.32 5.19
CA TRP A 109 0.50 -32.42 5.37
C TRP A 109 -0.04 -32.87 4.01
N GLY A 110 0.17 -34.14 3.65
CA GLY A 110 -0.22 -34.68 2.35
C GLY A 110 0.87 -34.49 1.28
N PRO A 111 0.57 -33.90 0.09
CA PRO A 111 1.52 -33.80 -1.01
C PRO A 111 2.77 -33.01 -0.63
N GLY A 112 3.93 -33.37 -1.18
CA GLY A 112 5.22 -32.76 -0.84
C GLY A 112 5.28 -31.28 -1.21
N ILE A 113 6.32 -30.57 -0.74
CA ILE A 113 6.47 -29.12 -1.02
C ILE A 113 6.68 -28.82 -2.52
N HIS A 114 7.24 -29.78 -3.26
CA HIS A 114 7.55 -29.66 -4.68
C HIS A 114 6.33 -29.75 -5.60
N GLU A 115 5.28 -30.45 -5.17
CA GLU A 115 4.04 -30.62 -5.93
C GLU A 115 3.11 -29.40 -5.80
N ARG A 116 3.46 -28.47 -4.92
CA ARG A 116 2.65 -27.31 -4.57
C ARG A 116 3.22 -26.05 -5.22
N PRO A 117 2.37 -25.02 -5.46
CA PRO A 117 2.88 -23.71 -5.82
C PRO A 117 3.89 -23.21 -4.78
N PRO A 118 5.03 -22.64 -5.20
CA PRO A 118 6.02 -22.11 -4.25
C PRO A 118 5.44 -20.91 -3.49
N VAL A 119 5.82 -20.77 -2.21
CA VAL A 119 5.51 -19.56 -1.43
C VAL A 119 6.52 -18.47 -1.85
N PRO A 120 6.06 -17.27 -2.26
CA PRO A 120 6.97 -16.18 -2.63
C PRO A 120 7.85 -15.72 -1.48
N ASP A 121 9.05 -15.27 -1.81
CA ASP A 121 9.97 -14.68 -0.83
C ASP A 121 9.51 -13.29 -0.39
N GLU A 122 9.99 -12.85 0.78
CA GLU A 122 9.64 -11.55 1.36
C GLU A 122 9.99 -10.38 0.42
N ASP A 123 11.12 -10.48 -0.27
CA ASP A 123 11.58 -9.45 -1.21
C ASP A 123 10.67 -9.36 -2.44
N GLU A 124 10.25 -10.49 -2.99
CA GLU A 124 9.32 -10.54 -4.13
C GLU A 124 7.97 -9.91 -3.77
N LEU A 125 7.50 -10.15 -2.54
CA LEU A 125 6.26 -9.58 -2.02
C LEU A 125 6.36 -8.06 -1.86
N ILE A 126 7.49 -7.56 -1.37
CA ILE A 126 7.78 -6.13 -1.23
C ILE A 126 7.78 -5.48 -2.61
N VAL A 127 8.48 -6.05 -3.58
CA VAL A 127 8.55 -5.54 -4.96
C VAL A 127 7.16 -5.52 -5.60
N ALA A 128 6.38 -6.59 -5.44
CA ALA A 128 5.01 -6.67 -5.98
C ALA A 128 4.09 -5.57 -5.38
N GLU A 129 4.18 -5.33 -4.06
CA GLU A 129 3.40 -4.29 -3.40
C GLU A 129 3.87 -2.88 -3.77
N GLN A 130 5.18 -2.66 -3.94
CA GLN A 130 5.73 -1.39 -4.41
C GLN A 130 5.25 -1.09 -5.84
N ALA A 131 5.29 -2.08 -6.74
CA ALA A 131 4.79 -1.93 -8.10
C ALA A 131 3.28 -1.65 -8.12
N ARG A 132 2.51 -2.29 -7.22
CA ARG A 132 1.07 -2.01 -7.06
C ARG A 132 0.83 -0.57 -6.60
N ARG A 133 1.61 -0.08 -5.64
CA ARG A 133 1.50 1.29 -5.13
C ARG A 133 1.91 2.33 -6.17
N ALA A 134 3.03 2.13 -6.87
CA ALA A 134 3.49 3.01 -7.94
C ALA A 134 2.39 3.19 -9.00
N LYS A 135 1.82 2.09 -9.50
CA LYS A 135 0.71 2.13 -10.46
C LYS A 135 -0.52 2.91 -9.95
N MET A 136 -0.79 2.85 -8.64
CA MET A 136 -1.91 3.58 -8.04
C MET A 136 -1.60 5.07 -7.91
N GLU A 137 -0.39 5.43 -7.51
CA GLU A 137 0.07 6.82 -7.43
C GLU A 137 0.15 7.46 -8.82
N ASP A 138 0.62 6.75 -9.84
CA ASP A 138 0.64 7.22 -11.22
C ASP A 138 -0.76 7.55 -11.73
N LYS A 139 -1.72 6.64 -11.48
CA LYS A 139 -3.13 6.86 -11.82
C LYS A 139 -3.73 8.05 -11.06
N LYS A 140 -3.37 8.22 -9.79
CA LYS A 140 -3.84 9.34 -8.96
C LYS A 140 -3.23 10.66 -9.43
N ALA A 141 -1.95 10.68 -9.78
CA ALA A 141 -1.24 11.83 -10.31
C ALA A 141 -1.82 12.27 -11.66
N ALA A 142 -2.12 11.31 -12.55
CA ALA A 142 -2.79 11.59 -13.82
C ALA A 142 -4.16 12.25 -13.60
N LYS A 143 -5.01 11.67 -12.72
CA LYS A 143 -6.32 12.25 -12.37
C LYS A 143 -6.20 13.62 -11.72
N ALA A 144 -5.22 13.82 -10.83
CA ALA A 144 -4.99 15.11 -10.19
C ALA A 144 -4.55 16.19 -11.19
N LYS A 145 -3.71 15.82 -12.18
CA LYS A 145 -3.29 16.74 -13.25
C LYS A 145 -4.46 17.15 -14.13
N GLU A 146 -5.32 16.21 -14.50
CA GLU A 146 -6.53 16.47 -15.29
C GLU A 146 -7.51 17.37 -14.51
N ALA A 147 -7.80 17.02 -13.25
CA ALA A 147 -8.66 17.83 -12.38
C ALA A 147 -8.11 19.25 -12.19
N ARG A 148 -6.78 19.40 -12.08
CA ARG A 148 -6.14 20.73 -12.01
C ARG A 148 -6.33 21.52 -13.30
N ARG A 149 -6.22 20.87 -14.46
CA ARG A 149 -6.44 21.50 -15.77
C ARG A 149 -7.87 22.02 -15.89
N LEU A 150 -8.84 21.16 -15.61
CA LEU A 150 -10.27 21.52 -15.64
C LEU A 150 -10.61 22.63 -14.64
N ALA A 151 -10.00 22.63 -13.45
CA ALA A 151 -10.19 23.69 -12.46
C ALA A 151 -9.63 25.05 -12.93
N VAL A 152 -8.48 25.05 -13.62
CA VAL A 152 -7.89 26.27 -14.21
C VAL A 152 -8.79 26.79 -15.33
N GLU A 153 -9.24 25.93 -16.23
CA GLU A 153 -10.15 26.28 -17.32
C GLU A 153 -11.48 26.83 -16.78
N ALA A 154 -12.07 26.20 -15.77
CA ALA A 154 -13.29 26.70 -15.12
C ALA A 154 -13.07 28.06 -14.42
N LYS A 155 -11.90 28.28 -13.80
CA LYS A 155 -11.56 29.57 -13.20
C LYS A 155 -11.41 30.65 -14.28
N GLN A 156 -10.74 30.34 -15.39
CA GLN A 156 -10.61 31.24 -16.53
C GLN A 156 -11.98 31.59 -17.14
N ALA A 157 -12.87 30.61 -17.33
CA ALA A 157 -14.22 30.84 -17.82
C ALA A 157 -15.07 31.72 -16.87
N LYS A 158 -14.94 31.55 -15.55
CA LYS A 158 -15.59 32.42 -14.57
C LYS A 158 -15.05 33.85 -14.62
N LEU A 159 -13.73 34.02 -14.76
CA LEU A 159 -13.11 35.34 -14.91
C LEU A 159 -13.56 36.02 -16.20
N ALA A 160 -13.64 35.28 -17.31
CA ALA A 160 -14.16 35.78 -18.58
C ALA A 160 -15.61 36.27 -18.46
N LYS A 161 -16.51 35.44 -17.89
CA LYS A 161 -17.91 35.85 -17.65
C LYS A 161 -18.04 37.07 -16.73
N LYS A 162 -17.16 37.18 -15.73
CA LYS A 162 -17.13 38.35 -14.84
C LYS A 162 -16.69 39.60 -15.60
N ALA A 163 -15.65 39.50 -16.44
CA ALA A 163 -15.17 40.60 -17.28
C ALA A 163 -16.22 41.04 -18.31
N GLU A 164 -16.92 40.10 -18.96
CA GLU A 164 -18.04 40.40 -19.86
C GLU A 164 -19.16 41.16 -19.14
N ARG A 165 -19.52 40.72 -17.92
CA ARG A 165 -20.51 41.41 -17.08
C ARG A 165 -20.06 42.82 -16.70
N GLU A 166 -18.81 43.01 -16.32
CA GLU A 166 -18.25 44.32 -15.99
C GLU A 166 -18.22 45.25 -17.22
N ALA A 167 -17.86 44.74 -18.39
CA ALA A 167 -17.85 45.49 -19.64
C ALA A 167 -19.27 45.95 -20.04
N PHE A 168 -20.27 45.08 -19.88
CA PHE A 168 -21.68 45.43 -20.09
C PHE A 168 -22.15 46.55 -19.14
N MET A 169 -21.83 46.43 -17.84
CA MET A 169 -22.19 47.45 -16.85
C MET A 169 -21.51 48.80 -17.11
N ASN A 170 -20.26 48.81 -17.55
CA ASN A 170 -19.56 50.04 -17.92
C ASN A 170 -20.15 50.70 -19.17
N LYS A 171 -20.58 49.91 -20.17
CA LYS A 171 -21.21 50.45 -21.39
C LYS A 171 -22.57 51.11 -21.12
N ASN A 172 -23.33 50.59 -20.14
CA ASN A 172 -24.62 51.14 -19.74
C ASN A 172 -24.51 52.24 -18.66
N LYS A 173 -23.30 52.63 -18.26
CA LYS A 173 -23.10 53.74 -17.33
C LYS A 173 -23.14 55.05 -18.15
N GLU A 174 -24.33 55.63 -18.28
CA GLU A 174 -24.48 56.99 -18.83
C GLU A 174 -23.65 57.99 -17.99
N PRO A 175 -23.05 59.01 -18.62
CA PRO A 175 -22.38 60.07 -17.87
C PRO A 175 -23.44 60.78 -17.02
N GLN A 176 -23.26 60.79 -15.70
CA GLN A 176 -24.10 61.63 -14.85
C GLN A 176 -23.89 63.08 -15.27
N VAL A 177 -24.89 63.64 -15.94
CA VAL A 177 -25.00 65.08 -16.16
C VAL A 177 -25.05 65.69 -14.77
N GLN A 178 -23.99 66.40 -14.38
CA GLN A 178 -23.98 67.22 -13.18
C GLN A 178 -25.00 68.33 -13.38
N THR A 179 -26.23 68.12 -12.93
CA THR A 179 -27.19 69.21 -12.78
C THR A 179 -26.72 70.06 -11.60
N SER A 180 -26.05 71.17 -11.89
CA SER A 180 -25.78 72.25 -10.94
C SER A 180 -27.09 72.80 -10.40
N ILE A 181 -27.08 73.21 -9.13
CA ILE A 181 -28.28 73.58 -8.37
C ILE A 181 -28.88 74.94 -8.75
N ASP A 182 -28.38 75.56 -9.82
CA ASP A 182 -28.69 76.94 -10.24
C ASP A 182 -29.81 77.03 -11.31
N ASP A 183 -30.45 75.92 -11.70
CA ASP A 183 -31.47 75.87 -12.78
C ASP A 183 -32.93 75.70 -12.27
N VAL A 184 -33.28 76.26 -11.12
CA VAL A 184 -34.69 76.29 -10.64
C VAL A 184 -35.08 77.72 -10.26
N ASP A 185 -35.64 78.45 -11.24
CA ASP A 185 -36.39 79.70 -11.06
C ASP A 185 -37.81 79.44 -10.50
#